data_AF-A0A3L7W0V5-F1
#
_entry.id   AF-A0A3L7W0V5-F1
#
_cell.length_a   1.000
_cell.length_b   1.000
_cell.length_c   1.000
_cell.angle_alpha   90.00
_cell.angle_beta   90.00
_cell.angle_gamma   90.00
#
_symmetry.space_group_name_H-M   'P 1'
#
loop_
_entity.id
_entity.type
_entity.pdbx_description
1 polymer ?
#
loop_
_entity_poly.entity_id
_entity_poly.type
_entity_poly.pdbx_seq_one_letter_code
_entity_poly.pdbx_strand_id
1 'polypeptide(L)'
;MIERIALHNIRSWSTGEVTLGQGPQLLWGSNGAGKTTIIEACLVAATGRSHRAGALRELLADGAPNGSLALTVADNDAPASDPLARSTLSVELSRDDRARHLVDGTSRRSSALSARLRVATFVPEETALVSGGPALRRGALDRIATQWRTGYHDATTRYERALRQRNHLLKEAQADDSAARSLATELDPWTALLVGAGTEIIEGRLALLDALTAPLAAAHREVAPDEPPLSVAYHSREGYTQGATREEITTRFSAALRDTATNEIYQGHTLVGPHRDDATFFVGGRDMADVASRGQQRSVLLALLFAEIELLVDEKGRPPVLLLDDAFSELDPERREHLVRRIAATPQTIITTTTLADLPPALVASAAITEIRRGANGSEAQSVVNHG
;
A
#
# COMPACT_ATOMS: atom_id res chain seq x y z
N MET A 1 11.80 7.88 11.26
CA MET A 1 12.66 7.46 10.13
C MET A 1 13.00 5.98 10.24
N ILE A 2 13.41 5.34 9.15
CA ILE A 2 13.95 3.98 9.13
C ILE A 2 15.47 4.07 9.22
N GLU A 3 16.10 3.50 10.24
CA GLU A 3 17.56 3.50 10.38
C GLU A 3 18.20 2.26 9.77
N ARG A 4 17.46 1.15 9.75
CA ARG A 4 18.01 -0.15 9.38
C ARG A 4 16.96 -1.07 8.81
N ILE A 5 17.31 -1.82 7.79
CA ILE A 5 16.49 -2.87 7.18
C ILE A 5 17.32 -4.14 7.15
N ALA A 6 16.90 -5.16 7.90
CA ALA A 6 17.52 -6.48 7.91
C ALA A 6 16.59 -7.49 7.22
N LEU A 7 17.16 -8.33 6.36
CA LEU A 7 16.46 -9.32 5.56
C LEU A 7 17.13 -10.68 5.74
N HIS A 8 16.33 -11.73 5.89
CA HIS A 8 16.78 -13.11 5.95
C HIS A 8 15.86 -14.00 5.11
N ASN A 9 16.41 -14.66 4.10
CA ASN A 9 15.67 -15.51 3.14
C ASN A 9 14.45 -14.81 2.52
N ILE A 10 14.60 -13.57 2.08
CA ILE A 10 13.54 -12.78 1.44
C ILE A 10 13.92 -12.49 -0.02
N ARG A 11 13.11 -12.96 -0.97
CA ARG A 11 13.33 -12.81 -2.42
C ARG A 11 14.73 -13.26 -2.80
N SER A 12 15.55 -12.35 -3.32
CA SER A 12 16.94 -12.58 -3.71
C SER A 12 17.94 -12.39 -2.56
N TRP A 13 17.51 -12.08 -1.34
CA TRP A 13 18.35 -11.86 -0.16
C TRP A 13 18.38 -13.11 0.73
N SER A 14 19.55 -13.75 0.87
CA SER A 14 19.75 -14.83 1.84
C SER A 14 19.92 -14.27 3.25
N THR A 15 20.82 -13.31 3.42
CA THR A 15 20.96 -12.48 4.62
C THR A 15 21.57 -11.15 4.19
N GLY A 16 21.00 -10.04 4.63
CA GLY A 16 21.55 -8.72 4.34
C GLY A 16 20.99 -7.64 5.25
N GLU A 17 21.75 -6.56 5.34
CA GLU A 17 21.39 -5.39 6.13
C GLU A 17 21.69 -4.14 5.32
N VAL A 18 20.77 -3.17 5.38
CA VAL A 18 20.93 -1.83 4.82
C VAL A 18 20.74 -0.83 5.93
N THR A 19 21.76 0.00 6.17
CA THR A 19 21.69 1.12 7.10
C THR A 19 21.30 2.38 6.33
N LEU A 20 20.41 3.18 6.89
CA LEU A 20 19.81 4.35 6.26
C LEU A 20 19.91 5.57 7.19
N GLY A 21 20.14 6.72 6.60
CA GLY A 21 20.18 8.02 7.28
C GLY A 21 18.98 8.90 6.98
N GLN A 22 19.06 10.16 7.41
CA GLN A 22 18.14 11.21 6.99
C GLN A 22 18.41 11.64 5.54
N GLY A 23 17.44 12.34 4.95
CA GLY A 23 17.52 12.84 3.58
C GLY A 23 17.38 11.72 2.53
N PRO A 24 17.81 11.98 1.29
CA PRO A 24 17.70 11.02 0.21
C PRO A 24 18.71 9.87 0.36
N GLN A 25 18.23 8.65 0.21
CA GLN A 25 19.00 7.40 0.24
C GLN A 25 18.87 6.72 -1.13
N LEU A 26 19.94 6.72 -1.93
CA LEU A 26 19.98 6.12 -3.26
C LEU A 26 20.45 4.68 -3.18
N LEU A 27 19.59 3.76 -3.58
CA LEU A 27 19.88 2.34 -3.74
C LEU A 27 20.01 2.07 -5.25
N TRP A 28 21.22 1.87 -5.74
CA TRP A 28 21.46 1.68 -7.18
C TRP A 28 22.05 0.31 -7.49
N GLY A 29 21.90 -0.18 -8.71
CA GLY A 29 22.43 -1.47 -9.14
C GLY A 29 21.65 -2.09 -10.28
N SER A 30 22.09 -3.23 -10.81
CA SER A 30 21.45 -3.85 -11.98
C SER A 30 20.00 -4.31 -11.73
N ASN A 31 19.27 -4.56 -12.81
CA ASN A 31 17.93 -5.17 -12.73
C ASN A 31 18.00 -6.54 -12.06
N GLY A 32 17.06 -6.81 -11.15
CA GLY A 32 17.04 -8.06 -10.38
C GLY A 32 18.08 -8.16 -9.27
N ALA A 33 18.84 -7.10 -8.98
CA ALA A 33 19.82 -7.08 -7.88
C ALA A 33 19.18 -7.10 -6.48
N GLY A 34 17.87 -6.86 -6.35
CA GLY A 34 17.15 -6.93 -5.07
C GLY A 34 16.78 -5.58 -4.45
N LYS A 35 16.94 -4.46 -5.17
CA LYS A 35 16.57 -3.10 -4.73
C LYS A 35 15.10 -2.98 -4.32
N THR A 36 14.18 -3.40 -5.18
CA THR A 36 12.73 -3.40 -4.94
C THR A 36 12.35 -4.20 -3.69
N THR A 37 13.11 -5.23 -3.31
CA THR A 37 12.86 -6.00 -2.07
C THR A 37 12.97 -5.11 -0.83
N ILE A 38 13.85 -4.11 -0.85
CA ILE A 38 14.02 -3.16 0.26
C ILE A 38 12.77 -2.27 0.38
N ILE A 39 12.27 -1.75 -0.74
CA ILE A 39 11.00 -1.00 -0.80
C ILE A 39 9.82 -1.89 -0.35
N GLU A 40 9.78 -3.14 -0.82
CA GLU A 40 8.77 -4.13 -0.45
C GLU A 40 8.76 -4.40 1.06
N ALA A 41 9.93 -4.50 1.70
CA ALA A 41 10.02 -4.69 3.15
C ALA A 41 9.46 -3.50 3.95
N CYS A 42 9.75 -2.27 3.51
CA CYS A 42 9.18 -1.06 4.10
C CYS A 42 7.65 -1.01 3.97
N LEU A 43 7.12 -1.33 2.79
CA LEU A 43 5.69 -1.42 2.54
C LEU A 43 5.00 -2.47 3.40
N VAL A 44 5.60 -3.66 3.54
CA VAL A 44 5.05 -4.72 4.39
C VAL A 44 5.03 -4.30 5.86
N ALA A 45 6.07 -3.62 6.35
CA ALA A 45 6.07 -3.12 7.72
C ALA A 45 5.01 -2.02 7.95
N ALA A 46 4.80 -1.13 6.97
CA ALA A 46 3.84 -0.03 7.08
C ALA A 46 2.37 -0.48 6.88
N THR A 47 2.13 -1.50 6.06
CA THR A 47 0.76 -1.83 5.59
C THR A 47 0.34 -3.27 5.87
N GLY A 48 1.28 -4.11 6.31
CA GLY A 48 1.08 -5.55 6.46
C GLY A 48 0.97 -6.31 5.14
N ARG A 49 1.14 -5.65 3.99
CA ARG A 49 0.93 -6.21 2.64
C ARG A 49 2.09 -5.92 1.72
N SER A 50 2.29 -6.82 0.75
CA SER A 50 3.18 -6.57 -0.37
C SER A 50 2.40 -5.93 -1.52
N HIS A 51 3.06 -5.05 -2.28
CA HIS A 51 2.53 -4.51 -3.53
C HIS A 51 2.71 -5.48 -4.71
N ARG A 52 3.49 -6.55 -4.55
CA ARG A 52 3.89 -7.51 -5.60
C ARG A 52 3.37 -8.92 -5.40
N ALA A 53 3.04 -9.29 -4.17
CA ALA A 53 2.64 -10.64 -3.81
C ALA A 53 1.23 -10.69 -3.22
N GLY A 54 0.48 -11.74 -3.57
CA GLY A 54 -0.86 -11.97 -3.02
C GLY A 54 -0.82 -12.48 -1.57
N ALA A 55 0.27 -13.13 -1.18
CA ALA A 55 0.48 -13.60 0.19
C ALA A 55 1.92 -13.34 0.65
N LEU A 56 2.09 -12.98 1.94
CA LEU A 56 3.41 -12.67 2.49
C LEU A 56 4.42 -13.84 2.39
N ARG A 57 3.97 -15.10 2.44
CA ARG A 57 4.85 -16.27 2.25
C ARG A 57 5.54 -16.31 0.88
N GLU A 58 4.99 -15.64 -0.14
CA GLU A 58 5.59 -15.56 -1.48
C GLU A 58 6.82 -14.64 -1.51
N LEU A 59 7.08 -13.91 -0.43
CA LEU A 59 8.31 -13.15 -0.26
C LEU A 59 9.49 -14.04 0.13
N LEU A 60 9.25 -15.26 0.63
CA LEU A 60 10.33 -16.19 0.95
C LEU A 60 11.21 -16.45 -0.27
N ALA A 61 12.51 -16.51 -0.04
CA ALA A 61 13.46 -16.97 -1.03
C ALA A 61 13.10 -18.37 -1.54
N ASP A 62 13.46 -18.67 -2.78
CA ASP A 62 13.16 -19.96 -3.37
C ASP A 62 13.76 -21.11 -2.54
N GLY A 63 12.98 -22.18 -2.35
CA GLY A 63 13.31 -23.29 -1.45
C GLY A 63 13.37 -22.98 0.07
N ALA A 64 13.43 -21.72 0.52
CA ALA A 64 13.62 -21.39 1.94
C ALA A 64 12.37 -21.69 2.79
N PRO A 65 12.46 -22.50 3.86
CA PRO A 65 11.29 -22.87 4.68
C PRO A 65 10.76 -21.73 5.54
N ASN A 66 11.64 -20.78 5.89
CA ASN A 66 11.34 -19.63 6.71
C ASN A 66 12.23 -18.44 6.30
N GLY A 67 11.84 -17.25 6.77
CA GLY A 67 12.55 -16.01 6.51
C GLY A 67 11.99 -14.88 7.38
N SER A 68 12.68 -13.74 7.38
CA SER A 68 12.24 -12.57 8.12
C SER A 68 12.67 -11.27 7.47
N LEU A 69 11.89 -10.24 7.72
CA LEU A 69 12.26 -8.85 7.50
C LEU A 69 12.13 -8.10 8.82
N ALA A 70 13.05 -7.19 9.10
CA ALA A 70 13.04 -6.36 10.29
C ALA A 70 13.49 -4.94 9.96
N LEU A 71 12.70 -3.97 10.40
CA LEU A 71 12.98 -2.55 10.26
C LEU A 71 13.23 -1.95 11.64
N THR A 72 14.37 -1.28 11.81
CA THR A 72 14.59 -0.42 12.98
C THR A 72 14.13 0.98 12.61
N VAL A 73 13.11 1.48 13.30
CA VAL A 73 12.56 2.82 13.13
C VAL A 73 12.88 3.69 14.33
N ALA A 74 13.22 4.95 14.09
CA ALA A 74 13.52 5.94 15.10
C ALA A 74 12.53 7.11 15.07
N ASP A 75 12.10 7.52 16.25
CA ASP A 75 11.45 8.80 16.54
C ASP A 75 12.57 9.81 16.88
N ASN A 76 12.93 10.64 15.90
CA ASN A 76 14.03 11.60 16.05
C ASN A 76 13.68 12.81 16.95
N ASP A 77 12.40 12.99 17.28
CA ASP A 77 11.97 14.07 18.18
C ASP A 77 11.93 13.60 19.64
N ALA A 78 11.98 12.29 19.86
CA ALA A 78 12.16 11.74 21.18
C ALA A 78 13.58 12.06 21.67
N PRO A 79 13.77 12.40 22.96
CA PRO A 79 15.10 12.59 23.52
C PRO A 79 15.98 11.37 23.23
N ALA A 80 17.26 11.57 22.89
CA ALA A 80 18.18 10.46 22.59
C ALA A 80 18.32 9.45 23.75
N SER A 81 17.97 9.86 24.97
CA SER A 81 17.92 9.03 26.17
C SER A 81 16.61 8.23 26.34
N ASP A 82 15.59 8.49 25.53
CA ASP A 82 14.31 7.78 25.59
C ASP A 82 14.49 6.37 25.02
N PRO A 83 14.36 5.30 25.84
CA PRO A 83 14.48 3.93 25.36
C PRO A 83 13.37 3.55 24.36
N LEU A 84 12.28 4.32 24.28
CA LEU A 84 11.19 4.16 23.32
C LEU A 84 11.38 4.96 22.03
N ALA A 85 12.45 5.75 21.92
CA ALA A 85 12.79 6.50 20.70
C ALA A 85 13.06 5.58 19.50
N ARG A 86 13.33 4.29 19.75
CA ARG A 86 13.56 3.31 18.70
C ARG A 86 12.65 2.11 18.86
N SER A 87 12.21 1.56 17.73
CA SER A 87 11.42 0.34 17.71
C SER A 87 11.87 -0.55 16.56
N THR A 88 11.81 -1.86 16.78
CA THR A 88 12.05 -2.86 15.73
C THR A 88 10.73 -3.47 15.31
N LEU A 89 10.36 -3.26 14.05
CA LEU A 89 9.18 -3.82 13.40
C LEU A 89 9.62 -5.05 12.61
N SER A 90 9.16 -6.25 12.99
CA SER A 90 9.58 -7.49 12.33
C SER A 90 8.40 -8.29 11.81
N VAL A 91 8.59 -8.93 10.65
CA VAL A 91 7.68 -9.92 10.11
C VAL A 91 8.46 -11.19 9.86
N GLU A 92 8.04 -12.25 10.53
CA GLU A 92 8.58 -13.60 10.37
C GLU A 92 7.63 -14.41 9.49
N LEU A 93 8.20 -15.08 8.51
CA LEU A 93 7.51 -15.83 7.48
C LEU A 93 7.85 -17.31 7.58
N SER A 94 6.84 -18.15 7.36
CA SER A 94 6.93 -19.61 7.27
C SER A 94 6.20 -20.05 6.01
N ARG A 95 6.67 -21.12 5.37
CA ARG A 95 5.93 -21.73 4.25
C ARG A 95 4.60 -22.31 4.71
N ASP A 96 4.60 -22.92 5.90
CA ASP A 96 3.49 -23.72 6.40
C ASP A 96 2.62 -22.95 7.40
N ASP A 97 3.19 -21.98 8.11
CA ASP A 97 2.49 -21.21 9.13
C ASP A 97 2.08 -19.81 8.65
N ARG A 98 1.20 -19.18 9.44
CA ARG A 98 0.87 -17.77 9.26
C ARG A 98 2.07 -16.90 9.63
N ALA A 99 2.21 -15.79 8.91
CA ALA A 99 3.19 -14.76 9.26
C ALA A 99 2.99 -14.28 10.70
N ARG A 100 4.09 -14.12 11.44
CA ARG A 100 4.10 -13.52 12.77
C ARG A 100 4.61 -12.09 12.65
N HIS A 101 3.94 -11.18 13.32
CA HIS A 101 4.32 -9.77 13.36
C HIS A 101 4.82 -9.46 14.76
N LEU A 102 5.96 -8.78 14.86
CA LEU A 102 6.59 -8.45 16.13
C LEU A 102 6.89 -6.96 16.20
N VAL A 103 6.71 -6.38 17.38
CA VAL A 103 7.19 -5.06 17.75
C VAL A 103 8.10 -5.26 18.95
N ASP A 104 9.37 -4.89 18.79
CA ASP A 104 10.40 -5.03 19.83
C ASP A 104 10.52 -6.46 20.35
N GLY A 105 10.51 -7.43 19.43
CA GLY A 105 10.60 -8.87 19.73
C GLY A 105 9.33 -9.48 20.34
N THR A 106 8.29 -8.68 20.58
CA THR A 106 7.02 -9.17 21.13
C THR A 106 6.00 -9.38 20.02
N SER A 107 5.36 -10.55 19.98
CA SER A 107 4.28 -10.85 19.02
C SER A 107 3.10 -9.89 19.18
N ARG A 108 2.65 -9.31 18.06
CA ARG A 108 1.56 -8.35 17.97
C ARG A 108 0.69 -8.63 16.73
N ARG A 109 -0.46 -7.95 16.65
CA ARG A 109 -1.24 -7.88 15.41
C ARG A 109 -0.47 -7.08 14.37
N SER A 110 -0.69 -7.35 13.09
CA SER A 110 -0.08 -6.57 11.99
C SER A 110 -0.39 -5.08 12.05
N SER A 111 -1.59 -4.70 12.51
CA SER A 111 -1.98 -3.29 12.72
C SER A 111 -1.07 -2.53 13.69
N ALA A 112 -0.40 -3.23 14.61
CA ALA A 112 0.56 -2.58 15.53
C ALA A 112 1.83 -2.11 14.81
N LEU A 113 2.22 -2.74 13.70
CA LEU A 113 3.36 -2.31 12.89
C LEU A 113 2.96 -1.10 12.05
N SER A 114 1.78 -1.15 11.42
CA SER A 114 1.22 -0.05 10.62
C SER A 114 1.05 1.25 11.40
N ALA A 115 0.84 1.16 12.72
CA ALA A 115 0.76 2.33 13.60
C ALA A 115 2.12 3.02 13.85
N ARG A 116 3.25 2.37 13.53
CA ARG A 116 4.61 2.84 13.85
C ARG A 116 5.38 3.39 12.65
N LEU A 117 4.93 3.12 11.43
CA LEU A 117 5.59 3.56 10.21
C LEU A 117 4.56 3.96 9.18
N ARG A 118 4.65 5.21 8.71
CA ARG A 118 3.89 5.71 7.57
C ARG A 118 4.82 5.91 6.38
N VAL A 119 4.39 5.46 5.22
CA VAL A 119 5.11 5.55 3.95
C VAL A 119 4.20 6.07 2.86
N ALA A 120 4.73 6.93 2.00
CA ALA A 120 4.13 7.31 0.73
C ALA A 120 4.96 6.68 -0.39
N THR A 121 4.32 6.14 -1.43
CA THR A 121 5.02 5.29 -2.40
C THR A 121 4.74 5.64 -3.84
N PHE A 122 5.78 5.56 -4.66
CA PHE A 122 5.67 5.49 -6.12
C PHE A 122 6.37 4.21 -6.57
N VAL A 123 5.61 3.26 -7.08
CA VAL A 123 6.12 1.96 -7.55
C VAL A 123 5.64 1.66 -8.97
N PRO A 124 6.41 0.91 -9.79
CA PRO A 124 6.06 0.67 -11.19
C PRO A 124 4.70 -0.03 -11.39
N GLU A 125 4.27 -0.85 -10.43
CA GLU A 125 2.97 -1.53 -10.45
C GLU A 125 1.79 -0.54 -10.41
N GLU A 126 2.00 0.66 -9.85
CA GLU A 126 1.00 1.72 -9.81
C GLU A 126 0.92 2.51 -11.12
N THR A 127 1.83 2.31 -12.10
CA THR A 127 1.73 3.00 -13.40
C THR A 127 0.40 2.72 -14.12
N ALA A 128 -0.18 1.54 -13.89
CA ALA A 128 -1.48 1.15 -14.41
C ALA A 128 -2.66 1.53 -13.50
N LEU A 129 -2.45 2.30 -12.42
CA LEU A 129 -3.53 2.65 -11.48
C LEU A 129 -4.69 3.37 -12.18
N VAL A 130 -4.37 4.25 -13.13
CA VAL A 130 -5.36 5.09 -13.82
C VAL A 130 -6.15 4.28 -14.85
N SER A 131 -5.45 3.59 -15.75
CA SER A 131 -6.02 2.88 -16.91
C SER A 131 -6.30 1.38 -16.66
N GLY A 132 -5.82 0.83 -15.55
CA GLY A 132 -5.94 -0.57 -15.21
C GLY A 132 -7.27 -0.93 -14.53
N GLY A 133 -7.34 -2.15 -14.02
CA GLY A 133 -8.55 -2.67 -13.40
C GLY A 133 -8.83 -2.12 -11.99
N PRO A 134 -10.08 -2.21 -11.51
CA PRO A 134 -10.51 -1.75 -10.19
C PRO A 134 -9.68 -2.26 -9.01
N ALA A 135 -9.08 -3.45 -9.14
CA ALA A 135 -8.25 -4.05 -8.09
C ALA A 135 -7.03 -3.20 -7.73
N LEU A 136 -6.40 -2.54 -8.72
CA LEU A 136 -5.26 -1.65 -8.48
C LEU A 136 -5.68 -0.42 -7.66
N ARG A 137 -6.80 0.20 -8.03
CA ARG A 137 -7.33 1.39 -7.36
C ARG A 137 -7.81 1.10 -5.95
N ARG A 138 -8.51 -0.02 -5.75
CA ARG A 138 -8.81 -0.52 -4.39
C ARG A 138 -7.55 -0.77 -3.58
N GLY A 139 -6.53 -1.39 -4.18
CA GLY A 139 -5.24 -1.64 -3.52
C GLY A 139 -4.59 -0.35 -3.02
N ALA A 140 -4.50 0.69 -3.86
CA ALA A 140 -3.96 1.99 -3.47
C ALA A 140 -4.80 2.66 -2.37
N LEU A 141 -6.13 2.66 -2.49
CA LEU A 141 -7.00 3.22 -1.44
C LEU A 141 -6.87 2.47 -0.12
N ASP A 142 -6.85 1.14 -0.16
CA ASP A 142 -6.70 0.32 1.04
C ASP A 142 -5.33 0.52 1.69
N ARG A 143 -4.28 0.71 0.87
CA ARG A 143 -2.91 1.02 1.31
C ARG A 143 -2.86 2.36 2.05
N ILE A 144 -3.45 3.41 1.48
CA ILE A 144 -3.48 4.74 2.11
C ILE A 144 -4.38 4.71 3.37
N ALA A 145 -5.58 4.15 3.27
CA ALA A 145 -6.55 4.09 4.37
C ALA A 145 -6.03 3.30 5.57
N THR A 146 -5.26 2.23 5.35
CA THR A 146 -4.61 1.45 6.41
C THR A 146 -3.69 2.30 7.29
N GLN A 147 -2.99 3.26 6.69
CA GLN A 147 -2.04 4.12 7.38
C GLN A 147 -2.71 5.38 7.97
N TRP A 148 -3.75 5.87 7.29
CA TRP A 148 -4.45 7.10 7.65
C TRP A 148 -5.52 6.90 8.74
N ARG A 149 -6.30 5.82 8.67
CA ARG A 149 -7.47 5.62 9.55
C ARG A 149 -7.29 4.44 10.49
N THR A 150 -7.31 4.72 11.79
CA THR A 150 -7.26 3.70 12.84
C THR A 150 -8.38 2.67 12.66
N GLY A 151 -8.03 1.39 12.80
CA GLY A 151 -8.98 0.28 12.70
C GLY A 151 -9.27 -0.21 11.27
N TYR A 152 -8.91 0.54 10.22
CA TYR A 152 -9.15 0.13 8.83
C TYR A 152 -8.50 -1.22 8.48
N HIS A 153 -7.27 -1.43 8.97
CA HIS A 153 -6.55 -2.70 8.82
C HIS A 153 -7.30 -3.89 9.45
N ASP A 154 -7.80 -3.69 10.67
CA ASP A 154 -8.52 -4.73 11.40
C ASP A 154 -9.89 -5.00 10.74
N ALA A 155 -10.57 -3.96 10.23
CA ALA A 155 -11.78 -4.08 9.41
C ALA A 155 -11.52 -4.93 8.16
N THR A 156 -10.46 -4.62 7.42
CA THR A 156 -10.07 -5.36 6.21
C THR A 156 -9.78 -6.83 6.52
N THR A 157 -9.03 -7.10 7.59
CA THR A 157 -8.72 -8.48 8.03
C THR A 157 -9.99 -9.27 8.40
N ARG A 158 -10.93 -8.63 9.11
CA ARG A 158 -12.22 -9.25 9.47
C ARG A 158 -13.07 -9.51 8.23
N TYR A 159 -13.13 -8.54 7.31
CA TYR A 159 -13.87 -8.65 6.07
C TYR A 159 -13.37 -9.79 5.19
N GLU A 160 -12.06 -9.90 4.96
CA GLU A 160 -11.48 -10.97 4.16
C GLU A 160 -11.68 -12.35 4.77
N ARG A 161 -11.69 -12.46 6.11
CA ARG A 161 -12.03 -13.70 6.79
C ARG A 161 -13.50 -14.07 6.56
N ALA A 162 -14.41 -13.13 6.80
CA ALA A 162 -15.85 -13.34 6.61
C ALA A 162 -16.18 -13.68 5.14
N LEU A 163 -15.59 -12.95 4.19
CA LEU A 163 -15.76 -13.17 2.76
C LEU A 163 -15.29 -14.56 2.33
N ARG A 164 -14.12 -15.02 2.81
CA ARG A 164 -13.61 -16.36 2.49
C ARG A 164 -14.52 -17.47 3.03
N GLN A 165 -14.97 -17.36 4.28
CA GLN A 165 -15.86 -18.34 4.89
C GLN A 165 -17.22 -18.36 4.20
N ARG A 166 -17.79 -17.19 3.93
CA ARG A 166 -19.03 -17.06 3.18
C ARG A 166 -18.93 -17.66 1.78
N ASN A 167 -17.87 -17.34 1.03
CA ASN A 167 -17.66 -17.90 -0.31
C ASN A 167 -17.45 -19.41 -0.29
N HIS A 168 -16.86 -19.97 0.77
CA HIS A 168 -16.75 -21.42 0.92
C HIS A 168 -18.13 -22.08 1.06
N LEU A 169 -18.98 -21.56 1.97
CA LEU A 169 -20.35 -22.05 2.17
C LEU A 169 -21.22 -21.88 0.92
N LEU A 170 -21.05 -20.77 0.17
CA LEU A 170 -21.75 -20.58 -1.11
C LEU A 170 -21.37 -21.63 -2.15
N LYS A 171 -20.10 -22.04 -2.22
CA LYS A 171 -19.66 -23.13 -3.12
C LYS A 171 -20.23 -24.48 -2.71
N GLU A 172 -20.35 -24.74 -1.41
CA GLU A 172 -20.99 -25.96 -0.91
C GLU A 172 -22.49 -25.96 -1.24
N ALA A 173 -23.17 -24.84 -1.04
CA ALA A 173 -24.58 -24.68 -1.40
C ALA A 173 -24.83 -24.81 -2.91
N GLN A 174 -23.88 -24.36 -3.75
CA GLN A 174 -23.93 -24.52 -5.20
C GLN A 174 -23.86 -26.00 -5.64
N ALA A 175 -23.17 -26.84 -4.86
CA ALA A 175 -22.95 -28.25 -5.18
C ALA A 175 -24.10 -29.17 -4.75
N ASP A 176 -24.93 -28.74 -3.79
CA ASP A 176 -26.03 -29.54 -3.24
C ASP A 176 -27.27 -28.67 -2.92
N ASP A 177 -28.26 -28.74 -3.81
CA ASP A 177 -29.55 -28.04 -3.67
C ASP A 177 -30.33 -28.44 -2.40
N SER A 178 -30.11 -29.64 -1.87
CA SER A 178 -30.74 -30.09 -0.61
C SER A 178 -30.09 -29.45 0.62
N ALA A 179 -28.79 -29.17 0.54
CA ALA A 179 -28.02 -28.50 1.58
C ALA A 179 -28.26 -26.98 1.62
N ALA A 180 -28.72 -26.36 0.53
CA ALA A 180 -28.92 -24.91 0.44
C ALA A 180 -29.79 -24.31 1.56
N ARG A 181 -30.83 -25.03 2.02
CA ARG A 181 -31.67 -24.58 3.15
C ARG A 181 -30.99 -24.73 4.51
N SER A 182 -30.17 -25.76 4.71
CA SER A 182 -29.40 -25.97 5.94
C SER A 182 -28.27 -24.95 6.05
N LEU A 183 -27.59 -24.68 4.94
CA LEU A 183 -26.45 -23.77 4.83
C LEU A 183 -26.83 -22.29 4.98
N ALA A 184 -28.09 -21.92 4.71
CA ALA A 184 -28.59 -20.56 4.95
C ALA A 184 -28.39 -20.12 6.42
N THR A 185 -28.63 -21.01 7.38
CA THR A 185 -28.46 -20.73 8.82
C THR A 185 -26.97 -20.56 9.18
N GLU A 186 -26.08 -21.24 8.47
CA GLU A 186 -24.62 -21.11 8.66
C GLU A 186 -24.04 -19.87 7.96
N LEU A 187 -24.69 -19.39 6.90
CA LEU A 187 -24.30 -18.18 6.17
C LEU A 187 -24.57 -16.90 6.95
N ASP A 188 -25.60 -16.87 7.80
CA ASP A 188 -26.07 -15.66 8.50
C ASP A 188 -25.00 -15.02 9.41
N PRO A 189 -24.30 -15.75 10.30
CA PRO A 189 -23.26 -15.18 11.14
C PRO A 189 -22.12 -14.55 10.32
N TRP A 190 -21.72 -15.21 9.22
CA TRP A 190 -20.68 -14.68 8.34
C TRP A 190 -21.16 -13.47 7.55
N THR A 191 -22.43 -13.45 7.15
CA THR A 191 -23.05 -12.31 6.47
C THR A 191 -23.10 -11.09 7.39
N ALA A 192 -23.48 -11.27 8.67
CA ALA A 192 -23.47 -10.18 9.65
C ALA A 192 -22.05 -9.61 9.88
N LEU A 193 -21.04 -10.49 10.01
CA LEU A 193 -19.64 -10.07 10.14
C LEU A 193 -19.13 -9.36 8.87
N LEU A 194 -19.52 -9.85 7.69
CA LEU A 194 -19.19 -9.24 6.40
C LEU A 194 -19.78 -7.84 6.29
N VAL A 195 -21.05 -7.66 6.65
CA VAL A 195 -21.74 -6.36 6.62
C VAL A 195 -21.08 -5.37 7.57
N GLY A 196 -20.80 -5.77 8.82
CA GLY A 196 -20.17 -4.91 9.81
C GLY A 196 -18.79 -4.44 9.35
N ALA A 197 -17.91 -5.38 8.97
CA ALA A 197 -16.56 -5.05 8.52
C ALA A 197 -16.56 -4.30 7.17
N GLY A 198 -17.45 -4.65 6.25
CA GLY A 198 -17.56 -4.00 4.95
C GLY A 198 -18.08 -2.56 5.05
N THR A 199 -18.99 -2.30 5.99
CA THR A 199 -19.43 -0.93 6.31
C THR A 199 -18.26 -0.08 6.78
N GLU A 200 -17.42 -0.57 7.69
CA GLU A 200 -16.24 0.15 8.17
C GLU A 200 -15.25 0.46 7.03
N ILE A 201 -15.08 -0.47 6.08
CA ILE A 201 -14.23 -0.26 4.90
C ILE A 201 -14.81 0.80 3.96
N ILE A 202 -16.09 0.72 3.62
CA ILE A 202 -16.76 1.70 2.74
C ILE A 202 -16.69 3.09 3.39
N GLU A 203 -17.02 3.19 4.68
CA GLU A 203 -16.93 4.44 5.44
C GLU A 203 -15.48 4.99 5.44
N GLY A 204 -14.50 4.10 5.61
CA GLY A 204 -13.08 4.41 5.52
C GLY A 204 -12.67 5.00 4.17
N ARG A 205 -13.08 4.36 3.07
CA ARG A 205 -12.78 4.80 1.70
C ARG A 205 -13.46 6.12 1.35
N LEU A 206 -14.73 6.29 1.69
CA LEU A 206 -15.45 7.53 1.43
C LEU A 206 -14.83 8.72 2.17
N ALA A 207 -14.47 8.52 3.45
CA ALA A 207 -13.77 9.54 4.24
C ALA A 207 -12.37 9.84 3.67
N LEU A 208 -11.65 8.82 3.20
CA LEU A 208 -10.34 8.99 2.57
C LEU A 208 -10.48 9.83 1.28
N LEU A 209 -11.43 9.50 0.41
CA LEU A 209 -11.64 10.24 -0.85
C LEU A 209 -12.04 11.69 -0.59
N ASP A 210 -12.84 11.95 0.45
CA ASP A 210 -13.16 13.31 0.90
C ASP A 210 -11.91 14.06 1.36
N ALA A 211 -11.10 13.45 2.22
CA ALA A 211 -9.84 14.02 2.68
C ALA A 211 -8.80 14.24 1.56
N LEU A 212 -8.81 13.40 0.52
CA LEU A 212 -7.93 13.53 -0.64
C LEU A 212 -8.38 14.60 -1.64
N THR A 213 -9.65 15.02 -1.62
CA THR A 213 -10.23 15.87 -2.69
C THR A 213 -9.43 17.15 -2.91
N ALA A 214 -9.15 17.91 -1.85
CA ALA A 214 -8.40 19.17 -1.97
C ALA A 214 -6.89 18.96 -2.23
N PRO A 215 -6.17 18.09 -1.47
CA PRO A 215 -4.75 17.82 -1.73
C PRO A 215 -4.50 17.29 -3.14
N LEU A 216 -5.34 16.38 -3.64
CA LEU A 216 -5.20 15.78 -4.97
C LEU A 216 -5.35 16.83 -6.08
N ALA A 217 -6.36 17.70 -5.98
CA ALA A 217 -6.57 18.76 -6.95
C ALA A 217 -5.44 19.80 -6.94
N ALA A 218 -4.92 20.14 -5.75
CA ALA A 218 -3.80 21.07 -5.61
C ALA A 218 -2.50 20.48 -6.19
N ALA A 219 -2.20 19.22 -5.87
CA ALA A 219 -1.03 18.52 -6.37
C ALA A 219 -1.08 18.30 -7.88
N HIS A 220 -2.25 17.98 -8.45
CA HIS A 220 -2.41 17.85 -9.90
C HIS A 220 -2.18 19.17 -10.63
N ARG A 221 -2.71 20.29 -10.11
CA ARG A 221 -2.43 21.63 -10.64
C ARG A 221 -0.94 21.97 -10.57
N GLU A 222 -0.23 21.50 -9.55
CA GLU A 222 1.20 21.70 -9.41
C GLU A 222 1.98 21.03 -10.57
N VAL A 223 1.66 19.77 -10.87
CA VAL A 223 2.43 18.94 -11.83
C VAL A 223 1.90 18.98 -13.27
N ALA A 224 0.70 19.52 -13.46
CA ALA A 224 0.04 19.63 -14.76
C ALA A 224 -0.86 20.89 -14.80
N PRO A 225 -0.27 22.09 -14.78
CA PRO A 225 -1.01 23.36 -14.64
C PRO A 225 -1.98 23.66 -15.79
N ASP A 226 -1.70 23.11 -16.98
CA ASP A 226 -2.53 23.29 -18.19
C ASP A 226 -3.68 22.28 -18.28
N GLU A 227 -3.74 21.27 -17.40
CA GLU A 227 -4.82 20.30 -17.36
C GLU A 227 -6.00 20.81 -16.50
N PRO A 228 -7.26 20.45 -16.83
CA PRO A 228 -8.40 20.69 -15.96
C PRO A 228 -8.23 20.03 -14.57
N PRO A 229 -9.00 20.42 -13.55
CA PRO A 229 -8.88 19.84 -12.22
C PRO A 229 -9.11 18.32 -12.21
N LEU A 230 -8.23 17.61 -11.49
CA LEU A 230 -8.38 16.21 -11.12
C LEU A 230 -9.38 16.03 -9.98
N SER A 231 -10.22 15.02 -10.09
CA SER A 231 -11.14 14.55 -9.04
C SER A 231 -11.21 13.02 -9.04
N VAL A 232 -11.75 12.44 -7.98
CA VAL A 232 -11.92 11.00 -7.83
C VAL A 232 -13.33 10.71 -7.29
N ALA A 233 -14.01 9.72 -7.86
CA ALA A 233 -15.34 9.31 -7.42
C ALA A 233 -15.36 7.85 -6.99
N TYR A 234 -16.13 7.53 -5.96
CA TYR A 234 -16.37 6.15 -5.52
C TYR A 234 -17.51 5.54 -6.34
N HIS A 235 -17.30 4.34 -6.86
CA HIS A 235 -18.29 3.60 -7.63
C HIS A 235 -18.61 2.29 -6.94
N SER A 236 -19.85 2.16 -6.48
CA SER A 236 -20.41 0.92 -5.94
C SER A 236 -21.76 0.62 -6.59
N ARG A 237 -22.19 -0.64 -6.52
CA ARG A 237 -23.52 -1.04 -7.00
C ARG A 237 -24.63 -0.31 -6.23
N GLU A 238 -24.40 -0.08 -4.95
CA GLU A 238 -25.34 0.49 -4.00
C GLU A 238 -25.38 2.03 -4.05
N GLY A 239 -24.53 2.66 -4.88
CA GLY A 239 -24.51 4.10 -5.10
C GLY A 239 -24.14 4.90 -3.85
N TYR A 240 -23.08 4.49 -3.15
CA TYR A 240 -22.58 5.27 -2.01
C TYR A 240 -21.90 6.55 -2.48
N THR A 241 -22.13 7.63 -1.75
CA THR A 241 -21.52 8.95 -2.01
C THR A 241 -20.73 9.41 -0.78
N GLN A 242 -19.80 10.36 -0.97
CA GLN A 242 -19.14 11.04 0.15
C GLN A 242 -20.20 11.63 1.11
N GLY A 243 -19.95 11.49 2.41
CA GLY A 243 -20.89 11.90 3.47
C GLY A 243 -21.97 10.88 3.84
N ALA A 244 -22.06 9.72 3.15
CA ALA A 244 -22.99 8.66 3.54
C ALA A 244 -22.74 8.19 4.99
N THR A 245 -23.81 8.10 5.77
CA THR A 245 -23.74 7.67 7.17
C THR A 245 -23.51 6.17 7.29
N ARG A 246 -22.97 5.74 8.43
CA ARG A 246 -22.80 4.32 8.75
C ARG A 246 -24.12 3.53 8.63
N GLU A 247 -25.22 4.09 9.10
CA GLU A 247 -26.54 3.46 9.05
C GLU A 247 -27.03 3.28 7.60
N GLU A 248 -26.87 4.30 6.75
CA GLU A 248 -27.21 4.21 5.33
C GLU A 248 -26.36 3.15 4.62
N ILE A 249 -25.05 3.12 4.87
CA ILE A 249 -24.13 2.14 4.29
C ILE A 249 -24.55 0.72 4.71
N THR A 250 -24.71 0.47 6.01
CA THR A 250 -25.12 -0.84 6.53
C THR A 250 -26.47 -1.28 5.96
N THR A 251 -27.45 -0.37 5.89
CA THR A 251 -28.80 -0.66 5.40
C THR A 251 -28.78 -1.05 3.93
N ARG A 252 -28.13 -0.25 3.07
CA ARG A 252 -28.04 -0.55 1.63
C ARG A 252 -27.21 -1.78 1.35
N PHE A 253 -26.08 -1.98 2.05
CA PHE A 253 -25.25 -3.17 1.87
C PHE A 253 -26.00 -4.45 2.25
N SER A 254 -26.73 -4.42 3.37
CA SER A 254 -27.57 -5.55 3.80
C SER A 254 -28.70 -5.84 2.81
N ALA A 255 -29.34 -4.80 2.26
CA ALA A 255 -30.36 -4.95 1.22
C ALA A 255 -29.77 -5.58 -0.06
N ALA A 256 -28.62 -5.08 -0.52
CA ALA A 256 -27.95 -5.61 -1.70
C ALA A 256 -27.60 -7.11 -1.57
N LEU A 257 -27.11 -7.54 -0.40
CA LEU A 257 -26.82 -8.96 -0.14
C LEU A 257 -28.08 -9.83 -0.18
N ARG A 258 -29.22 -9.34 0.32
CA ARG A 258 -30.50 -10.06 0.23
C ARG A 258 -30.96 -10.15 -1.23
N ASP A 259 -30.87 -9.05 -1.97
CA ASP A 259 -31.27 -8.98 -3.38
C ASP A 259 -30.43 -9.90 -4.28
N THR A 260 -29.15 -10.11 -3.94
CA THR A 260 -28.25 -10.97 -4.71
C THR A 260 -28.18 -12.42 -4.21
N ALA A 261 -28.82 -12.76 -3.09
CA ALA A 261 -28.61 -14.04 -2.40
C ALA A 261 -28.77 -15.28 -3.32
N THR A 262 -29.85 -15.34 -4.12
CA THR A 262 -30.07 -16.46 -5.06
C THR A 262 -28.97 -16.55 -6.11
N ASN A 263 -28.54 -15.41 -6.65
CA ASN A 263 -27.47 -15.37 -7.66
C ASN A 263 -26.10 -15.72 -7.05
N GLU A 264 -25.85 -15.35 -5.80
CA GLU A 264 -24.61 -15.68 -5.10
C GLU A 264 -24.48 -17.18 -4.81
N ILE A 265 -25.59 -17.85 -4.49
CA ILE A 265 -25.65 -19.31 -4.37
C ILE A 265 -25.38 -19.94 -5.73
N TYR A 266 -26.10 -19.50 -6.77
CA TYR A 266 -25.94 -20.03 -8.12
C TYR A 266 -24.51 -19.87 -8.66
N GLN A 267 -23.83 -18.76 -8.34
CA GLN A 267 -22.46 -18.50 -8.78
C GLN A 267 -21.40 -18.99 -7.79
N GLY A 268 -21.78 -19.48 -6.61
CA GLY A 268 -20.88 -19.98 -5.58
C GLY A 268 -19.96 -18.91 -4.98
N HIS A 269 -20.31 -17.62 -5.03
CA HIS A 269 -19.47 -16.55 -4.47
C HIS A 269 -20.23 -15.23 -4.26
N THR A 270 -19.69 -14.38 -3.39
CA THR A 270 -20.26 -13.07 -3.04
C THR A 270 -20.17 -12.09 -4.21
N LEU A 271 -21.26 -11.36 -4.48
CA LEU A 271 -21.42 -10.47 -5.63
C LEU A 271 -21.41 -8.98 -5.29
N VAL A 272 -21.55 -8.62 -4.01
CA VAL A 272 -21.68 -7.22 -3.56
C VAL A 272 -20.79 -6.89 -2.37
N GLY A 273 -20.47 -5.62 -2.18
CA GLY A 273 -19.61 -5.10 -1.11
C GLY A 273 -18.24 -4.59 -1.58
N PRO A 274 -17.41 -4.07 -0.66
CA PRO A 274 -16.22 -3.28 -1.00
C PRO A 274 -15.14 -4.00 -1.82
N HIS A 275 -15.14 -5.33 -1.89
CA HIS A 275 -14.24 -6.07 -2.78
C HIS A 275 -14.61 -5.97 -4.27
N ARG A 276 -15.82 -5.47 -4.58
CA ARG A 276 -16.34 -5.26 -5.94
C ARG A 276 -16.37 -3.81 -6.38
N ASP A 277 -16.35 -2.88 -5.41
CA ASP A 277 -16.37 -1.45 -5.66
C ASP A 277 -15.12 -0.95 -6.39
N ASP A 278 -15.19 0.28 -6.89
CA ASP A 278 -14.10 0.93 -7.62
C ASP A 278 -13.99 2.41 -7.20
N ALA A 279 -12.88 3.04 -7.56
CA ALA A 279 -12.72 4.48 -7.50
C ALA A 279 -12.17 4.96 -8.83
N THR A 280 -12.77 5.97 -9.45
CA THR A 280 -12.40 6.41 -10.81
C THR A 280 -11.88 7.82 -10.79
N PHE A 281 -10.80 8.08 -11.52
CA PHE A 281 -10.20 9.40 -11.66
C PHE A 281 -10.83 10.16 -12.82
N PHE A 282 -11.13 11.44 -12.62
CA PHE A 282 -11.69 12.31 -13.64
C PHE A 282 -10.85 13.58 -13.78
N VAL A 283 -10.53 13.97 -15.02
CA VAL A 283 -9.90 15.26 -15.32
C VAL A 283 -10.85 16.09 -16.17
N GLY A 284 -11.36 17.18 -15.60
CA GLY A 284 -12.38 18.01 -16.26
C GLY A 284 -13.68 17.25 -16.56
N GLY A 285 -14.05 16.32 -15.68
CA GLY A 285 -15.26 15.49 -15.81
C GLY A 285 -15.14 14.31 -16.79
N ARG A 286 -13.97 14.10 -17.41
CA ARG A 286 -13.72 12.94 -18.28
C ARG A 286 -13.07 11.81 -17.49
N ASP A 287 -13.61 10.60 -17.62
CA ASP A 287 -13.05 9.39 -17.04
C ASP A 287 -11.66 9.11 -17.61
N MET A 288 -10.65 9.07 -16.74
CA MET A 288 -9.26 8.89 -17.13
C MET A 288 -8.91 7.44 -17.48
N ALA A 289 -9.72 6.46 -17.08
CA ALA A 289 -9.43 5.06 -17.38
C ALA A 289 -9.41 4.80 -18.90
N ASP A 290 -10.33 5.43 -19.64
CA ASP A 290 -10.54 5.15 -21.07
C ASP A 290 -9.68 6.01 -22.01
N VAL A 291 -9.31 7.23 -21.60
CA VAL A 291 -8.79 8.25 -22.53
C VAL A 291 -7.44 8.86 -22.13
N ALA A 292 -6.90 8.51 -20.95
CA ALA A 292 -5.70 9.17 -20.46
C ALA A 292 -4.44 8.81 -21.28
N SER A 293 -3.76 9.84 -21.79
CA SER A 293 -2.42 9.67 -22.35
C SER A 293 -1.41 9.27 -21.27
N ARG A 294 -0.26 8.71 -21.66
CA ARG A 294 0.81 8.30 -20.72
C ARG A 294 1.28 9.46 -19.82
N GLY A 295 1.37 10.67 -20.38
CA GLY A 295 1.75 11.88 -19.62
C GLY A 295 0.71 12.22 -18.53
N GLN A 296 -0.58 12.17 -18.87
CA GLN A 296 -1.65 12.42 -17.91
C GLN A 296 -1.73 11.35 -16.82
N GLN A 297 -1.50 10.07 -17.17
CA GLN A 297 -1.42 9.01 -16.17
C GLN A 297 -0.31 9.31 -15.14
N ARG A 298 0.87 9.75 -15.61
CA ARG A 298 1.97 10.19 -14.73
C ARG A 298 1.62 11.42 -13.90
N SER A 299 0.90 12.40 -14.46
CA SER A 299 0.37 13.55 -13.70
C SER A 299 -0.51 13.09 -12.54
N VAL A 300 -1.45 12.18 -12.79
CA VAL A 300 -2.38 11.66 -11.78
C VAL A 300 -1.65 10.88 -10.69
N LEU A 301 -0.68 10.04 -11.05
CA LEU A 301 0.12 9.29 -10.09
C LEU A 301 0.97 10.18 -9.21
N LEU A 302 1.63 11.18 -9.80
CA LEU A 302 2.45 12.12 -9.06
C LEU A 302 1.59 13.01 -8.15
N ALA A 303 0.41 13.41 -8.62
CA ALA A 303 -0.58 14.12 -7.81
C ALA A 303 -1.05 13.29 -6.62
N LEU A 304 -1.33 12.00 -6.83
CA LEU A 304 -1.72 11.09 -5.76
C LEU A 304 -0.59 10.90 -4.74
N LEU A 305 0.66 10.76 -5.20
CA LEU A 305 1.82 10.67 -4.33
C LEU A 305 1.95 11.91 -3.43
N PHE A 306 1.82 13.11 -4.01
CA PHE A 306 1.94 14.36 -3.26
C PHE A 306 0.79 14.54 -2.28
N ALA A 307 -0.44 14.21 -2.70
CA ALA A 307 -1.60 14.17 -1.82
C ALA A 307 -1.42 13.17 -0.67
N GLU A 308 -0.82 12.01 -0.94
CA GLU A 308 -0.51 11.00 0.06
C GLU A 308 0.53 11.51 1.08
N ILE A 309 1.58 12.20 0.63
CA ILE A 309 2.58 12.83 1.51
C ILE A 309 1.92 13.81 2.47
N GLU A 310 1.02 14.66 1.97
CA GLU A 310 0.29 15.66 2.76
C GLU A 310 -0.72 15.01 3.73
N LEU A 311 -1.42 13.97 3.28
CA LEU A 311 -2.45 13.30 4.07
C LEU A 311 -1.88 12.45 5.20
N LEU A 312 -0.72 11.81 4.98
CA LEU A 312 -0.11 10.88 5.94
C LEU A 312 0.78 11.55 6.97
N VAL A 313 0.79 12.88 7.02
CA VAL A 313 1.44 13.64 8.10
C VAL A 313 0.90 13.17 9.47
N ASP A 314 1.78 12.84 10.39
CA ASP A 314 1.41 12.33 11.72
C ASP A 314 0.95 13.42 12.68
N GLU A 315 0.48 13.01 13.86
CA GLU A 315 -0.02 13.92 14.88
C GLU A 315 1.02 14.94 15.38
N LYS A 316 2.32 14.66 15.16
CA LYS A 316 3.43 15.57 15.47
C LYS A 316 3.81 16.46 14.28
N GLY A 317 3.06 16.41 13.17
CA GLY A 317 3.33 17.18 11.97
C GLY A 317 4.44 16.60 11.10
N ARG A 318 4.83 15.33 11.29
CA ARG A 318 5.89 14.71 10.50
C ARG A 318 5.33 14.04 9.24
N PRO A 319 5.92 14.31 8.05
CA PRO A 319 5.52 13.61 6.84
C PRO A 319 5.96 12.14 6.87
N PRO A 320 5.36 11.28 6.03
CA PRO A 320 5.74 9.88 5.90
C PRO A 320 7.15 9.72 5.29
N VAL A 321 7.72 8.52 5.41
CA VAL A 321 8.91 8.15 4.64
C VAL A 321 8.52 7.97 3.18
N LEU A 322 9.25 8.60 2.25
CA LEU A 322 8.97 8.48 0.83
C LEU A 322 9.72 7.28 0.23
N LEU A 323 9.02 6.41 -0.47
CA LEU A 323 9.57 5.22 -1.13
C LEU A 323 9.37 5.34 -2.64
N LEU A 324 10.46 5.46 -3.38
CA LEU A 324 10.45 5.65 -4.83
C LEU A 324 11.14 4.47 -5.49
N ASP A 325 10.38 3.55 -6.08
CA ASP A 325 10.94 2.42 -6.82
C ASP A 325 10.96 2.74 -8.31
N ASP A 326 12.16 2.97 -8.85
CA ASP A 326 12.42 3.37 -10.24
C ASP A 326 11.58 4.57 -10.75
N ALA A 327 11.14 5.45 -9.85
CA ALA A 327 10.19 6.52 -10.19
C ALA A 327 10.72 7.51 -11.26
N PHE A 328 12.03 7.78 -11.26
CA PHE A 328 12.61 8.76 -12.17
C PHE A 328 12.65 8.29 -13.63
N SER A 329 12.74 6.99 -13.88
CA SER A 329 12.72 6.45 -15.25
C SER A 329 11.36 6.67 -15.93
N GLU A 330 10.29 6.80 -15.12
CA GLU A 330 8.92 7.01 -15.60
C GLU A 330 8.54 8.48 -15.82
N LEU A 331 9.32 9.44 -15.32
CA LEU A 331 8.94 10.86 -15.34
C LEU A 331 9.74 11.65 -16.38
N ASP A 332 9.07 12.58 -17.05
CA ASP A 332 9.68 13.62 -17.89
C ASP A 332 10.38 14.71 -17.04
N PRO A 333 11.23 15.57 -17.64
CA PRO A 333 12.07 16.51 -16.91
C PRO A 333 11.31 17.44 -15.95
N GLU A 334 10.17 17.99 -16.38
CA GLU A 334 9.38 18.92 -15.55
C GLU A 334 8.85 18.20 -14.30
N ARG A 335 8.22 17.03 -14.47
CA ARG A 335 7.72 16.22 -13.33
C ARG A 335 8.85 15.76 -12.39
N ARG A 336 10.05 15.48 -12.92
CA ARG A 336 11.23 15.16 -12.07
C ARG A 336 11.60 16.32 -11.16
N GLU A 337 11.53 17.57 -11.62
CA GLU A 337 11.82 18.75 -10.80
C GLU A 337 10.82 18.93 -9.66
N HIS A 338 9.53 18.69 -9.92
CA HIS A 338 8.50 18.65 -8.86
C HIS A 338 8.80 17.58 -7.82
N LEU A 339 9.13 16.36 -8.26
CA LEU A 339 9.47 15.27 -7.36
C LEU A 339 10.71 15.58 -6.50
N VAL A 340 11.77 16.14 -7.09
CA VAL A 340 12.98 16.56 -6.35
C VAL A 340 12.66 17.56 -5.25
N ARG A 341 11.78 18.54 -5.52
CA ARG A 341 11.35 19.51 -4.49
C ARG A 341 10.65 18.83 -3.32
N ARG A 342 9.77 17.86 -3.58
CA ARG A 342 9.10 17.09 -2.51
C ARG A 342 10.08 16.19 -1.74
N ILE A 343 11.05 15.60 -2.43
CA ILE A 343 12.14 14.83 -1.79
C ILE A 343 12.92 15.71 -0.81
N ALA A 344 13.31 16.92 -1.23
CA ALA A 344 14.07 17.85 -0.38
C ALA A 344 13.29 18.30 0.88
N ALA A 345 11.96 18.32 0.81
CA ALA A 345 11.07 18.66 1.92
C ALA A 345 10.74 17.46 2.84
N THR A 346 11.16 16.24 2.48
CA THR A 346 10.83 15.02 3.23
C THR A 346 12.04 14.58 4.06
N PRO A 347 11.89 14.28 5.37
CA PRO A 347 12.99 13.91 6.26
C PRO A 347 13.77 12.67 5.83
N GLN A 348 13.13 11.76 5.10
CA GLN A 348 13.77 10.58 4.56
C GLN A 348 13.08 10.11 3.29
N THR A 349 13.87 9.87 2.25
CA THR A 349 13.41 9.26 0.99
C THR A 349 14.31 8.09 0.64
N ILE A 350 13.75 6.94 0.32
CA ILE A 350 14.47 5.78 -0.21
C ILE A 350 14.15 5.69 -1.70
N ILE A 351 15.19 5.75 -2.54
CA ILE A 351 15.05 5.81 -3.99
C ILE A 351 15.82 4.64 -4.59
N THR A 352 15.16 3.83 -5.41
CA THR A 352 15.85 2.82 -6.21
C THR A 352 16.08 3.33 -7.63
N THR A 353 17.20 2.94 -8.22
CA THR A 353 17.46 3.18 -9.65
C THR A 353 18.40 2.14 -10.23
N THR A 354 18.40 1.99 -11.54
CA THR A 354 19.38 1.13 -12.24
C THR A 354 20.71 1.83 -12.49
N THR A 355 20.67 3.15 -12.70
CA THR A 355 21.85 3.98 -12.98
C THR A 355 21.71 5.35 -12.32
N LEU A 356 22.79 5.81 -11.70
CA LEU A 356 22.82 7.15 -11.08
C LEU A 356 22.69 8.28 -12.12
N ALA A 357 23.00 8.01 -13.38
CA ALA A 357 22.92 9.00 -14.46
C ALA A 357 21.47 9.41 -14.82
N ASP A 358 20.47 8.58 -14.46
CA ASP A 358 19.07 8.91 -14.70
C ASP A 358 18.52 9.92 -13.69
N LEU A 359 19.27 10.17 -12.61
CA LEU A 359 18.87 11.04 -11.52
C LEU A 359 19.45 12.45 -11.69
N PRO A 360 18.72 13.49 -11.23
CA PRO A 360 19.22 14.86 -11.22
C PRO A 360 20.56 14.97 -10.45
N PRO A 361 21.61 15.63 -10.98
CA PRO A 361 22.92 15.68 -10.34
C PRO A 361 22.92 16.24 -8.91
N ALA A 362 22.08 17.24 -8.64
CA ALA A 362 21.93 17.83 -7.31
C ALA A 362 21.39 16.80 -6.28
N LEU A 363 20.48 15.92 -6.71
CA LEU A 363 19.96 14.87 -5.86
C LEU A 363 21.06 13.86 -5.52
N VAL A 364 21.82 13.40 -6.53
CA VAL A 364 22.94 12.46 -6.36
C VAL A 364 24.00 13.02 -5.40
N ALA A 365 24.35 14.30 -5.54
CA ALA A 365 25.35 14.95 -4.68
C ALA A 365 24.91 15.05 -3.20
N SER A 366 23.61 15.19 -2.94
CA SER A 366 23.05 15.33 -1.59
C SER A 366 22.70 14.01 -0.90
N ALA A 367 22.73 12.89 -1.64
CA ALA A 367 22.20 11.62 -1.18
C ALA A 367 23.27 10.67 -0.62
N ALA A 368 22.89 9.82 0.33
CA ALA A 368 23.69 8.67 0.70
C ALA A 368 23.51 7.57 -0.36
N ILE A 369 24.61 7.02 -0.88
CA ILE A 369 24.59 6.06 -2.00
C ILE A 369 24.98 4.67 -1.51
N THR A 370 24.14 3.68 -1.80
CA THR A 370 24.40 2.26 -1.55
C THR A 370 24.23 1.49 -2.85
N GLU A 371 25.26 0.76 -3.24
CA GLU A 371 25.18 -0.18 -4.36
C GLU A 371 24.56 -1.50 -3.89
N ILE A 372 23.56 -1.98 -4.61
CA ILE A 372 22.94 -3.29 -4.41
C ILE A 372 23.36 -4.18 -5.57
N ARG A 373 24.06 -5.26 -5.27
CA ARG A 373 24.61 -6.19 -6.26
C ARG A 373 24.21 -7.63 -5.97
N ARG A 374 24.22 -8.47 -7.00
CA ARG A 374 24.13 -9.93 -6.83
C ARG A 374 25.53 -10.48 -6.53
N GLY A 375 25.72 -10.96 -5.31
CA GLY A 375 26.87 -11.76 -4.90
C GLY A 375 26.63 -13.26 -5.06
N ALA A 376 27.60 -14.07 -4.64
CA ALA A 376 27.55 -15.53 -4.72
C ALA A 376 26.41 -16.13 -3.87
N ASN A 377 26.06 -15.46 -2.77
CA ASN A 377 25.06 -15.93 -1.81
C ASN A 377 23.73 -15.16 -1.91
N GLY A 378 23.48 -14.44 -3.01
CA GLY A 378 22.29 -13.61 -3.18
C GLY A 378 22.62 -12.13 -3.21
N SER A 379 21.67 -11.29 -2.83
CA SER A 379 21.79 -9.83 -2.89
C SER A 379 22.63 -9.30 -1.73
N GLU A 380 23.48 -8.32 -2.00
CA GLU A 380 24.37 -7.68 -1.03
C GLU A 380 24.29 -6.16 -1.17
N ALA A 381 24.35 -5.45 -0.04
CA ALA A 381 24.45 -4.00 -0.01
C ALA A 381 25.89 -3.56 0.29
N GLN A 382 26.42 -2.64 -0.50
CA GLN A 382 27.73 -2.04 -0.32
C GLN A 382 27.59 -0.52 -0.32
N SER A 383 27.81 0.11 0.83
CA SER A 383 27.80 1.57 0.93
C SER A 383 28.97 2.16 0.12
N VAL A 384 28.67 3.13 -0.73
CA VAL A 384 29.68 3.86 -1.50
C VAL A 384 30.01 5.13 -0.74
N VAL A 385 31.26 5.27 -0.30
CA VAL A 385 31.73 6.51 0.31
C VAL A 385 31.87 7.54 -0.80
N ASN A 386 31.07 8.61 -0.77
CA ASN A 386 31.27 9.74 -1.68
C ASN A 386 32.67 10.32 -1.44
N HIS A 387 33.59 10.12 -2.38
CA HIS A 387 34.75 10.98 -2.51
C HIS A 387 34.24 12.24 -3.20
N GLY A 388 34.04 13.29 -2.40
CA GLY A 388 33.55 14.60 -2.84
C GLY A 388 34.49 15.31 -3.80
#